data_AF-A0A4Q8TTT6-F1
#
_entry.id   AF-A0A4Q8TTT6-F1
#
_cell.length_a   1.000
_cell.length_b   1.000
_cell.length_c   1.000
_cell.angle_alpha   90.00
_cell.angle_beta   90.00
_cell.angle_gamma   90.00
#
_symmetry.space_group_name_H-M   'P 1'
#
loop_
_entity.id
_entity.type
_entity.pdbx_description
1 polymer ?
#
loop_
_entity_poly.entity_id
_entity_poly.type
_entity_poly.pdbx_seq_one_letter_code
_entity_poly.pdbx_strand_id
1 'polypeptide(L)'
;MLYIIITISLILLSAFILLPKFSAINERYSLGINYFLTLVATLVGVLLAISITNHESNKKEQQDVIKLLGSSISSVETCHEYTKILIEYYDELPVEDPLKNEFYTKNEPPYPEYLDIFLMQNIVSKNLSGDALSELNEKVINLKRSRNTDATVYLSFLEQTLKVLSSELAYQKEEIDKEKLKRELNGL
;
A
#
# COMPACT_ATOMS: atom_id res chain seq x y z
N MET A 1 16.26 8.27 -6.74
CA MET A 1 16.49 9.05 -7.98
C MET A 1 17.58 10.11 -7.81
N LEU A 2 17.43 11.11 -6.92
CA LEU A 2 18.43 12.18 -6.72
C LEU A 2 19.86 11.65 -6.42
N TYR A 3 20.01 10.74 -5.46
CA TYR A 3 21.31 10.19 -5.08
C TYR A 3 22.00 9.45 -6.24
N ILE A 4 21.26 8.69 -7.04
CA ILE A 4 21.79 7.97 -8.21
C ILE A 4 22.28 8.97 -9.27
N ILE A 5 21.51 10.03 -9.53
CA ILE A 5 21.87 11.07 -10.50
C ILE A 5 23.14 11.80 -10.06
N ILE A 6 23.23 12.19 -8.78
CA ILE A 6 24.43 12.82 -8.19
C ILE A 6 25.63 11.89 -8.32
N THR A 7 25.45 10.60 -8.01
CA THR A 7 26.51 9.59 -8.12
C THR A 7 27.03 9.46 -9.56
N ILE A 8 26.14 9.36 -10.55
CA ILE A 8 26.50 9.28 -11.97
C ILE A 8 27.25 10.55 -12.40
N SER A 9 26.77 11.73 -11.98
CA SER A 9 27.44 13.01 -12.29
C SER A 9 28.85 13.07 -11.71
N LEU A 10 29.07 12.57 -10.49
CA LEU A 10 30.39 12.53 -9.84
C LEU A 10 31.34 11.57 -10.54
N ILE A 11 30.84 10.41 -10.99
CA ILE A 11 31.62 9.43 -11.77
C ILE A 11 32.02 10.04 -13.12
N LEU A 12 31.10 10.71 -13.81
CA LEU A 12 31.40 11.39 -15.07
C LEU A 12 32.41 12.53 -14.89
N LEU A 13 32.29 13.31 -13.81
CA LEU A 13 33.22 14.39 -13.51
C LEU A 13 34.64 13.87 -13.24
N SER A 14 34.75 12.78 -12.49
CA SER A 14 36.05 12.14 -12.21
C SER A 14 36.65 11.47 -13.44
N ALA A 15 35.83 10.85 -14.31
CA ALA A 15 36.27 10.33 -15.60
C ALA A 15 36.76 11.45 -16.55
N PHE A 16 36.12 12.62 -16.53
CA PHE A 16 36.51 13.76 -17.36
C PHE A 16 37.90 14.33 -16.98
N ILE A 17 38.22 14.35 -15.68
CA ILE A 17 39.54 14.80 -15.18
C ILE A 17 40.67 13.87 -15.64
N LEU A 18 40.37 12.59 -15.90
CA LEU A 18 41.34 11.59 -16.36
C LEU A 18 41.58 11.58 -17.88
N LEU A 19 40.95 12.48 -18.64
CA LEU A 19 41.16 12.57 -20.09
C LEU A 19 42.60 12.99 -20.43
N PRO A 20 43.19 12.45 -21.52
CA PRO A 20 44.60 12.70 -21.89
C PRO A 20 44.91 14.17 -22.18
N LYS A 21 43.91 14.99 -22.50
CA LYS A 21 44.05 16.45 -22.65
C LYS A 21 44.46 17.18 -21.36
N PHE A 22 44.24 16.57 -20.20
CA PHE A 22 44.56 17.15 -18.88
C PHE A 22 45.79 16.51 -18.23
N SER A 23 46.52 15.64 -18.93
CA SER A 23 47.67 14.88 -18.38
C SER A 23 48.75 15.77 -17.76
N ALA A 24 49.07 16.91 -18.40
CA ALA A 24 50.07 17.85 -17.91
C ALA A 24 49.68 18.52 -16.58
N ILE A 25 48.38 18.72 -16.33
CA ILE A 25 47.86 19.27 -15.07
C ILE A 25 47.81 18.15 -14.01
N ASN A 26 47.43 16.94 -14.45
CA ASN A 26 47.42 15.74 -13.62
C ASN A 26 48.79 15.44 -13.02
N GLU A 27 49.86 15.51 -13.80
CA GLU A 27 51.22 15.29 -13.31
C GLU A 27 51.70 16.41 -12.38
N ARG A 28 51.35 17.67 -12.68
CA ARG A 28 51.80 18.84 -11.90
C ARG A 28 51.13 18.94 -10.52
N TYR A 29 49.91 18.42 -10.37
CA TYR A 29 49.12 18.45 -9.13
C TYR A 29 48.69 17.05 -8.66
N SER A 30 49.47 16.01 -8.96
CA SER A 30 49.06 14.61 -8.80
C SER A 30 48.58 14.26 -7.39
N LEU A 31 49.22 14.82 -6.35
CA LEU A 31 48.83 14.60 -4.96
C LEU A 31 47.43 15.13 -4.66
N GLY A 32 47.12 16.34 -5.13
CA GLY A 32 45.82 16.99 -4.90
C GLY A 32 44.70 16.31 -5.69
N ILE A 33 44.99 15.86 -6.91
CA ILE A 33 44.00 15.18 -7.75
C ILE A 33 43.72 13.77 -7.23
N ASN A 34 44.75 13.04 -6.78
CA ASN A 34 44.54 11.73 -6.14
C ASN A 34 43.74 11.86 -4.84
N TYR A 35 43.99 12.89 -4.02
CA TYR A 35 43.18 13.18 -2.84
C TYR A 35 41.73 13.48 -3.21
N PHE A 36 41.49 14.33 -4.21
CA PHE A 36 40.15 14.66 -4.69
C PHE A 36 39.41 13.43 -5.24
N LEU A 37 40.06 12.62 -6.07
CA LEU A 37 39.49 11.39 -6.61
C LEU A 37 39.13 10.40 -5.50
N THR A 38 39.97 10.29 -4.46
CA THR A 38 39.68 9.45 -3.29
C THR A 38 38.45 9.96 -2.53
N LEU A 39 38.32 11.27 -2.36
CA LEU A 39 37.16 11.89 -1.71
C LEU A 39 35.87 11.69 -2.52
N VAL A 40 35.95 11.80 -3.84
CA VAL A 40 34.82 11.48 -4.74
C VAL A 40 34.45 10.00 -4.63
N ALA A 41 35.44 9.11 -4.59
CA ALA A 41 35.20 7.67 -4.47
C ALA A 41 34.51 7.30 -3.14
N THR A 42 34.94 7.88 -2.01
CA THR A 42 34.27 7.64 -0.71
C THR A 42 32.87 8.22 -0.68
N LEU A 43 32.65 9.41 -1.23
CA LEU A 43 31.32 10.01 -1.34
C LEU A 43 30.37 9.14 -2.18
N VAL A 44 30.83 8.69 -3.35
CA VAL A 44 30.09 7.75 -4.21
C VAL A 44 29.76 6.46 -3.44
N GLY A 45 30.72 5.89 -2.70
CA GLY A 45 30.50 4.70 -1.89
C GLY A 45 29.39 4.88 -0.84
N VAL A 46 29.41 5.99 -0.10
CA VAL A 46 28.39 6.31 0.92
C VAL A 46 27.03 6.56 0.28
N LEU A 47 26.97 7.31 -0.82
CA LEU A 47 25.71 7.60 -1.52
C LEU A 47 25.06 6.33 -2.09
N LEU A 48 25.87 5.43 -2.65
CA LEU A 48 25.39 4.13 -3.12
C LEU A 48 24.86 3.28 -1.96
N ALA A 49 25.60 3.20 -0.85
CA ALA A 49 25.16 2.46 0.33
C ALA A 49 23.80 2.96 0.85
N ILE A 50 23.64 4.28 1.01
CA ILE A 50 22.37 4.89 1.42
C ILE A 50 21.27 4.57 0.40
N SER A 51 21.56 4.67 -0.89
CA SER A 51 20.56 4.40 -1.94
C SER A 51 20.10 2.94 -1.92
N ILE A 52 21.01 1.99 -1.71
CA ILE A 52 20.70 0.57 -1.63
C ILE A 52 19.84 0.30 -0.39
N THR A 53 20.27 0.79 0.78
CA THR A 53 19.53 0.62 2.04
C THR A 53 18.12 1.21 1.96
N ASN A 54 17.96 2.40 1.39
CA ASN A 54 16.64 3.01 1.22
C ASN A 54 15.75 2.22 0.26
N HIS A 55 16.32 1.70 -0.83
CA HIS A 55 15.57 0.88 -1.77
C HIS A 55 15.08 -0.42 -1.13
N GLU A 56 15.94 -1.09 -0.35
CA GLU A 56 15.58 -2.31 0.38
C GLU A 56 14.53 -2.03 1.46
N SER A 57 14.66 -0.92 2.20
CA SER A 57 13.66 -0.50 3.18
C SER A 57 12.30 -0.26 2.54
N ASN A 58 12.24 0.45 1.41
CA ASN A 58 10.98 0.70 0.71
C ASN A 58 10.35 -0.60 0.20
N LYS A 59 11.16 -1.51 -0.35
CA LYS A 59 10.67 -2.82 -0.80
C LYS A 59 10.12 -3.64 0.36
N LYS A 60 10.77 -3.60 1.52
CA LYS A 60 10.28 -4.25 2.73
C LYS A 60 8.96 -3.63 3.21
N GLU A 61 8.86 -2.30 3.24
CA GLU A 61 7.62 -1.61 3.58
C GLU A 61 6.47 -2.02 2.64
N GLN A 62 6.70 -2.06 1.33
CA GLN A 62 5.72 -2.50 0.34
C GLN A 62 5.27 -3.96 0.59
N GLN A 63 6.19 -4.87 0.90
CA GLN A 63 5.86 -6.25 1.25
C GLN A 63 5.03 -6.37 2.53
N ASP A 64 5.33 -5.55 3.53
CA ASP A 64 4.57 -5.54 4.77
C ASP A 64 3.16 -4.97 4.54
N VAL A 65 3.00 -3.93 3.71
CA VAL A 65 1.68 -3.42 3.29
C VAL A 65 0.87 -4.48 2.55
N ILE A 66 1.49 -5.25 1.64
CA ILE A 66 0.83 -6.36 0.94
C ILE A 66 0.26 -7.40 1.93
N LYS A 67 1.02 -7.74 2.99
CA LYS A 67 0.55 -8.68 4.03
C LYS A 67 -0.58 -8.10 4.87
N LEU A 68 -0.49 -6.81 5.19
CA LEU A 68 -1.53 -6.09 5.93
C LEU A 68 -2.83 -6.02 5.12
N LEU A 69 -2.74 -5.72 3.82
CA LEU A 69 -3.87 -5.77 2.88
C LEU A 69 -4.47 -7.17 2.82
N GLY A 70 -3.66 -8.22 2.70
CA GLY A 70 -4.13 -9.60 2.71
C GLY A 70 -4.87 -9.98 4.01
N SER A 71 -4.36 -9.53 5.16
CA SER A 71 -5.02 -9.73 6.46
C SER A 71 -6.36 -8.99 6.55
N SER A 72 -6.42 -7.74 6.05
CA SER A 72 -7.66 -6.96 5.98
C SER A 72 -8.69 -7.60 5.06
N ILE A 73 -8.28 -8.05 3.88
CA ILE A 73 -9.15 -8.77 2.93
C ILE A 73 -9.73 -10.00 3.62
N SER A 74 -8.90 -10.85 4.21
CA SER A 74 -9.36 -12.06 4.90
C SER A 74 -10.35 -11.75 6.04
N SER A 75 -10.11 -10.67 6.80
CA SER A 75 -11.04 -10.22 7.84
C SER A 75 -12.39 -9.79 7.28
N VAL A 76 -12.40 -9.03 6.18
CA VAL A 76 -13.63 -8.56 5.52
C VAL A 76 -14.35 -9.72 4.83
N GLU A 77 -13.64 -10.62 4.15
CA GLU A 77 -14.18 -11.83 3.53
C GLU A 77 -14.88 -12.72 4.56
N THR A 78 -14.25 -12.94 5.72
CA THR A 78 -14.85 -13.73 6.80
C THR A 78 -16.18 -13.10 7.27
N CYS A 79 -16.22 -11.77 7.41
CA CYS A 79 -17.45 -11.08 7.78
C CYS A 79 -18.50 -11.13 6.67
N HIS A 80 -18.08 -11.04 5.40
CA HIS A 80 -18.92 -11.14 4.22
C HIS A 80 -19.61 -12.50 4.13
N GLU A 81 -18.83 -13.59 4.18
CA GLU A 81 -19.36 -14.95 4.10
C GLU A 81 -20.31 -15.25 5.26
N TYR A 82 -19.97 -14.83 6.49
CA TYR A 82 -20.87 -14.99 7.62
C TYR A 82 -22.18 -14.23 7.43
N THR A 83 -22.10 -12.95 7.02
CA THR A 83 -23.29 -12.11 6.81
C THR A 83 -24.18 -12.67 5.71
N LYS A 84 -23.57 -13.21 4.64
CA LYS A 84 -24.30 -13.87 3.55
C LYS A 84 -25.08 -15.08 4.05
N ILE A 85 -24.44 -15.99 4.79
CA ILE A 85 -25.09 -17.16 5.38
C ILE A 85 -26.22 -16.75 6.33
N LEU A 86 -26.01 -15.68 7.10
CA LEU A 86 -26.99 -15.14 8.02
C LEU A 86 -28.26 -14.65 7.30
N ILE A 87 -28.10 -13.96 6.17
CA ILE A 87 -29.20 -13.47 5.33
C ILE A 87 -29.93 -14.65 4.68
N GLU A 88 -29.18 -15.59 4.09
CA GLU A 88 -29.77 -16.79 3.47
C GLU A 88 -30.63 -17.57 4.46
N TYR A 89 -30.14 -17.75 5.70
CA TYR A 89 -30.92 -18.40 6.76
C TYR A 89 -32.17 -17.59 7.14
N TYR A 90 -32.06 -16.26 7.24
CA TYR A 90 -33.21 -15.39 7.54
C TYR A 90 -34.30 -15.48 6.47
N ASP A 91 -33.90 -15.57 5.19
CA ASP A 91 -34.82 -15.65 4.07
C ASP A 91 -35.54 -17.01 4.00
N GLU A 92 -34.89 -18.10 4.44
CA GLU A 92 -35.47 -19.43 4.55
C GLU A 92 -36.49 -19.57 5.71
N LEU A 93 -36.48 -18.68 6.69
CA LEU A 93 -37.41 -18.73 7.82
C LEU A 93 -38.85 -18.42 7.38
N PRO A 94 -39.86 -19.19 7.88
CA PRO A 94 -41.27 -18.92 7.62
C PRO A 94 -41.66 -17.47 7.95
N VAL A 95 -42.52 -16.87 7.13
CA VAL A 95 -42.91 -15.45 7.25
C VAL A 95 -43.54 -15.13 8.61
N GLU A 96 -44.21 -16.10 9.23
CA GLU A 96 -44.92 -15.98 10.50
C GLU A 96 -44.10 -16.45 11.71
N ASP A 97 -42.82 -16.78 11.52
CA ASP A 97 -41.97 -17.27 12.60
C ASP A 97 -41.69 -16.15 13.63
N PRO A 98 -42.06 -16.32 14.91
CA PRO A 98 -41.75 -15.36 15.97
C PRO A 98 -40.26 -15.02 16.08
N LEU A 99 -39.39 -15.95 15.65
CA LEU A 99 -37.93 -15.77 15.64
C LEU A 99 -37.47 -14.67 14.68
N LYS A 100 -38.21 -14.36 13.61
CA LYS A 100 -37.81 -13.32 12.62
C LYS A 100 -37.69 -11.93 13.25
N ASN A 101 -38.51 -11.61 14.24
CA ASN A 101 -38.52 -10.28 14.87
C ASN A 101 -37.28 -10.01 15.74
N GLU A 102 -36.68 -11.06 16.32
CA GLU A 102 -35.49 -10.94 17.19
C GLU A 102 -34.21 -11.47 16.53
N PHE A 103 -34.29 -11.95 15.29
CA PHE A 103 -33.23 -12.71 14.64
C PHE A 103 -31.92 -11.93 14.57
N TYR A 104 -31.94 -10.72 13.99
CA TYR A 104 -30.76 -9.87 13.85
C TYR A 104 -30.29 -9.23 15.17
N THR A 105 -31.16 -9.17 16.19
CA THR A 105 -30.75 -8.74 17.54
C THR A 105 -29.91 -9.81 18.23
N LYS A 106 -30.21 -11.09 17.99
CA LYS A 106 -29.46 -12.22 18.55
C LYS A 106 -28.27 -12.62 17.69
N ASN A 107 -28.30 -12.30 16.40
CA ASN A 107 -27.30 -12.69 15.41
C ASN A 107 -26.91 -11.47 14.58
N GLU A 108 -26.23 -10.50 15.20
CA GLU A 108 -25.76 -9.32 14.47
C GLU A 108 -24.67 -9.69 13.46
N PRO A 109 -24.64 -9.07 12.27
CA PRO A 109 -23.53 -9.20 11.34
C PRO A 109 -22.20 -8.81 12.01
N PRO A 110 -21.13 -9.61 11.87
CA PRO A 110 -19.84 -9.30 12.47
C PRO A 110 -19.17 -8.13 11.76
N TYR A 111 -18.39 -7.34 12.51
CA TYR A 111 -17.64 -6.21 11.98
C TYR A 111 -16.15 -6.57 11.78
N PRO A 112 -15.53 -6.20 10.64
CA PRO A 112 -14.11 -6.46 10.40
C PRO A 112 -13.22 -5.49 11.21
N GLU A 113 -13.05 -5.75 12.50
CA GLU A 113 -12.29 -4.88 13.43
C GLU A 113 -10.85 -4.63 12.97
N TYR A 114 -10.23 -5.60 12.31
CA TYR A 114 -8.88 -5.44 11.79
C TYR A 114 -8.77 -4.34 10.74
N LEU A 115 -9.86 -4.03 10.01
CA LEU A 115 -9.87 -2.96 9.01
C LEU A 115 -9.63 -1.58 9.64
N ASP A 116 -10.15 -1.33 10.86
CA ASP A 116 -9.86 -0.10 11.60
C ASP A 116 -8.38 -0.03 12.01
N ILE A 117 -7.86 -1.14 12.54
CA ILE A 117 -6.45 -1.25 12.95
C ILE A 117 -5.53 -1.04 11.74
N PHE A 118 -5.89 -1.61 10.59
CA PHE A 118 -5.19 -1.45 9.33
C PHE A 118 -5.10 0.03 8.92
N LEU A 119 -6.23 0.75 8.89
CA LEU A 119 -6.25 2.16 8.48
C LEU A 119 -5.49 3.09 9.45
N MET A 120 -5.37 2.72 10.72
CA MET A 120 -4.62 3.50 11.71
C MET A 120 -3.10 3.32 11.62
N GLN A 121 -2.60 2.31 10.92
CA GLN A 121 -1.16 2.06 10.82
C GLN A 121 -0.47 3.09 9.91
N ASN A 122 0.62 3.70 10.39
CA ASN A 122 1.38 4.70 9.62
C ASN A 122 1.93 4.15 8.30
N ILE A 123 2.30 2.87 8.26
CA ILE A 123 2.79 2.23 7.03
C ILE A 123 1.70 2.19 5.94
N VAL A 124 0.43 2.08 6.34
CA VAL A 124 -0.72 2.07 5.44
C VAL A 124 -0.96 3.47 4.89
N SER A 125 -1.05 4.48 5.75
CA SER A 125 -1.27 5.87 5.30
C SER A 125 -0.14 6.42 4.42
N LYS A 126 1.10 5.96 4.60
CA LYS A 126 2.27 6.36 3.80
C LYS A 126 2.30 5.69 2.41
N ASN A 127 1.82 4.45 2.29
CA ASN A 127 2.03 3.63 1.09
C ASN A 127 0.77 3.38 0.26
N LEU A 128 -0.43 3.50 0.83
CA LEU A 128 -1.68 3.38 0.06
C LEU A 128 -1.84 4.55 -0.91
N SER A 129 -2.52 4.27 -2.02
CA SER A 129 -3.01 5.34 -2.89
C SER A 129 -4.00 6.24 -2.13
N GLY A 130 -3.92 7.55 -2.36
CA GLY A 130 -4.83 8.52 -1.73
C GLY A 130 -6.29 8.28 -2.09
N ASP A 131 -6.55 7.81 -3.31
CA ASP A 131 -7.89 7.46 -3.78
C ASP A 131 -8.44 6.25 -3.00
N ALA A 132 -7.67 5.16 -2.85
CA ALA A 132 -8.11 3.99 -2.07
C ALA A 132 -8.26 4.31 -0.58
N LEU A 133 -7.37 5.12 -0.02
CA LEU A 133 -7.46 5.52 1.39
C LEU A 133 -8.75 6.32 1.66
N SER A 134 -9.11 7.24 0.77
CA SER A 134 -10.37 7.99 0.87
C SER A 134 -11.57 7.06 0.81
N GLU A 135 -11.59 6.18 -0.18
CA GLU A 135 -12.69 5.24 -0.40
C GLU A 135 -12.86 4.28 0.79
N LEU A 136 -11.76 3.71 1.30
CA LEU A 136 -11.80 2.82 2.48
C LEU A 136 -12.34 3.53 3.72
N ASN A 137 -11.97 4.78 3.96
CA ASN A 137 -12.50 5.54 5.09
C ASN A 137 -14.01 5.76 4.96
N GLU A 138 -14.50 6.07 3.76
CA GLU A 138 -15.94 6.17 3.50
C GLU A 138 -16.65 4.83 3.73
N LYS A 139 -16.15 3.74 3.16
CA LYS A 139 -16.76 2.41 3.32
C LYS A 139 -16.75 1.95 4.78
N VAL A 140 -15.70 2.24 5.57
CA VAL A 140 -15.67 1.95 7.03
C VAL A 140 -16.78 2.69 7.78
N ILE A 141 -17.01 3.97 7.47
CA ILE A 141 -18.11 4.73 8.08
C ILE A 141 -19.46 4.09 7.72
N ASN A 142 -19.63 3.70 6.46
CA ASN A 142 -20.86 3.10 5.97
C ASN A 142 -21.10 1.70 6.57
N LEU A 143 -20.05 0.88 6.74
CA LEU A 143 -20.11 -0.41 7.44
C LEU A 143 -20.58 -0.24 8.88
N LYS A 144 -20.01 0.72 9.63
CA LYS A 144 -20.41 1.00 11.03
C LYS A 144 -21.87 1.42 11.15
N ARG A 145 -22.40 2.17 10.16
CA ARG A 145 -23.79 2.64 10.15
C ARG A 145 -24.79 1.57 9.72
N SER A 146 -24.46 0.81 8.68
CA SER A 146 -25.36 -0.16 8.07
C SER A 146 -25.50 -1.46 8.85
N ARG A 147 -24.48 -1.86 9.62
CA ARG A 147 -24.46 -3.12 10.41
C ARG A 147 -25.74 -3.35 11.22
N ASN A 148 -26.28 -2.31 11.85
CA ASN A 148 -27.44 -2.42 12.74
C ASN A 148 -28.76 -2.01 12.06
N THR A 149 -28.70 -1.58 10.80
CA THR A 149 -29.86 -1.04 10.08
C THR A 149 -30.40 -2.06 9.08
N ASP A 150 -29.54 -2.61 8.23
CA ASP A 150 -29.93 -3.51 7.15
C ASP A 150 -28.74 -4.40 6.77
N ALA A 151 -28.90 -5.72 6.98
CA ALA A 151 -27.87 -6.71 6.71
C ALA A 151 -27.52 -6.81 5.22
N THR A 152 -28.49 -6.61 4.32
CA THR A 152 -28.28 -6.66 2.86
C THR A 152 -27.45 -5.46 2.40
N VAL A 153 -27.78 -4.27 2.93
CA VAL A 153 -26.99 -3.07 2.68
C VAL A 153 -25.58 -3.21 3.26
N TYR A 154 -25.46 -3.77 4.46
CA TYR A 154 -24.17 -4.08 5.08
C TYR A 154 -23.33 -5.03 4.22
N LEU A 155 -23.93 -6.10 3.68
CA LEU A 155 -23.28 -7.04 2.78
C LEU A 155 -22.75 -6.35 1.51
N SER A 156 -23.55 -5.46 0.91
CA SER A 156 -23.10 -4.65 -0.25
C SER A 156 -21.88 -3.80 0.09
N PHE A 157 -21.84 -3.18 1.28
CA PHE A 157 -20.67 -2.41 1.70
C PHE A 157 -19.45 -3.29 1.97
N LEU A 158 -19.62 -4.50 2.49
CA LEU A 158 -18.52 -5.48 2.62
C LEU A 158 -17.96 -5.86 1.24
N GLU A 159 -18.82 -6.13 0.26
CA GLU A 159 -18.41 -6.46 -1.10
C GLU A 159 -17.65 -5.29 -1.77
N GLN A 160 -18.14 -4.06 -1.63
CA GLN A 160 -17.44 -2.88 -2.14
C GLN A 160 -16.08 -2.69 -1.45
N THR A 161 -16.01 -2.89 -0.13
CA THR A 161 -14.76 -2.81 0.64
C THR A 161 -13.75 -3.83 0.14
N LEU A 162 -14.19 -5.07 -0.14
CA LEU A 162 -13.33 -6.11 -0.74
C LEU A 162 -12.79 -5.70 -2.11
N LYS A 163 -13.62 -5.09 -2.96
CA LYS A 163 -13.19 -4.61 -4.27
C LYS A 163 -12.10 -3.53 -4.15
N VAL A 164 -12.27 -2.57 -3.24
CA VAL A 164 -11.25 -1.53 -2.98
C VAL A 164 -9.93 -2.16 -2.51
N LEU A 165 -9.98 -3.01 -1.49
CA LEU A 165 -8.79 -3.65 -0.92
C LEU A 165 -8.08 -4.54 -1.94
N SER A 166 -8.83 -5.28 -2.77
CA SER A 166 -8.27 -6.18 -3.79
C SER A 166 -7.63 -5.40 -4.94
N SER A 167 -8.25 -4.29 -5.35
CA SER A 167 -7.70 -3.41 -6.40
C SER A 167 -6.41 -2.74 -5.91
N GLU A 168 -6.40 -2.24 -4.68
CA GLU A 168 -5.19 -1.69 -4.07
C GLU A 168 -4.10 -2.77 -3.91
N LEU A 169 -4.45 -4.00 -3.51
CA LEU A 169 -3.50 -5.11 -3.44
C LEU A 169 -2.87 -5.42 -4.82
N ALA A 170 -3.67 -5.46 -5.88
CA ALA A 170 -3.19 -5.67 -7.23
C ALA A 170 -2.25 -4.52 -7.67
N TYR A 171 -2.57 -3.28 -7.31
CA TYR A 171 -1.72 -2.13 -7.57
C TYR A 171 -0.37 -2.22 -6.83
N GLN A 172 -0.40 -2.56 -5.54
CA GLN A 172 0.81 -2.72 -4.73
C GLN A 172 1.71 -3.89 -5.19
N LYS A 173 1.13 -4.89 -5.85
CA LYS A 173 1.85 -5.99 -6.50
C LYS A 173 2.32 -5.68 -7.93
N GLU A 174 2.09 -4.46 -8.41
CA GLU A 174 2.41 -4.04 -9.78
C GLU A 174 1.63 -4.82 -10.88
N GLU A 175 0.50 -5.43 -10.51
CA GLU A 175 -0.37 -6.17 -11.44
C GLU A 175 -1.29 -5.23 -12.25
N ILE A 176 -1.59 -4.05 -11.69
CA ILE A 176 -2.35 -2.99 -12.35
C ILE A 176 -1.62 -1.65 -12.23
N ASP A 177 -1.85 -0.76 -13.19
CA ASP A 177 -1.36 0.61 -13.14
C ASP A 177 -2.32 1.55 -12.37
N LYS A 178 -1.83 2.76 -12.09
CA LYS A 178 -2.58 3.77 -11.34
C LYS A 178 -3.87 4.22 -12.03
N GLU A 179 -3.89 4.27 -13.36
CA GLU A 179 -5.08 4.70 -14.12
C GLU A 179 -6.17 3.63 -14.11
N LYS A 180 -5.77 2.35 -14.11
CA LYS A 180 -6.67 1.22 -13.93
C LYS A 180 -7.22 1.19 -12.51
N LEU A 181 -6.39 1.37 -11.49
CA LEU A 181 -6.84 1.49 -10.10
C LEU A 181 -7.90 2.58 -9.96
N LYS A 182 -7.64 3.78 -10.48
CA LYS A 182 -8.59 4.90 -10.39
C LYS A 182 -9.92 4.60 -11.09
N ARG A 183 -9.90 3.89 -12.22
CA ARG A 183 -11.12 3.46 -12.91
C ARG A 183 -11.92 2.43 -12.12
N GLU A 184 -11.23 1.50 -11.46
CA GLU A 184 -11.87 0.50 -10.59
C GLU A 184 -12.51 1.14 -9.36
N LEU A 185 -11.86 2.17 -8.77
CA LEU A 185 -12.38 2.89 -7.62
C LEU A 185 -13.56 3.83 -7.96
N ASN A 186 -13.51 4.54 -9.09
CA ASN A 186 -14.61 5.44 -9.50
C ASN A 186 -15.91 4.72 -9.89
N GLY A 187 -15.88 3.39 -10.03
CA GLY A 187 -17.04 2.56 -10.37
C GLY A 187 -17.75 1.94 -9.17
N LEU A 188 -17.32 2.25 -7.94
CA LEU A 188 -17.81 1.73 -6.66
C LEU A 188 -18.65 2.76 -5.89
#